data_AF-A0A9D0P0J5-F1
#
_entry.id   AF-A0A9D0P0J5-F1
#
_cell.length_a   1.000
_cell.length_b   1.000
_cell.length_c   1.000
_cell.angle_alpha   90.00
_cell.angle_beta   90.00
_cell.angle_gamma   90.00
#
_symmetry.space_group_name_H-M   'P 1'
#
loop_
_entity.id
_entity.type
_entity.pdbx_description
1 polymer ?
#
loop_
_entity_poly.entity_id
_entity_poly.type
_entity_poly.pdbx_seq_one_letter_code
_entity_poly.pdbx_strand_id
1 'polypeptide(L)' 'MPDSEFEVVLNEICEQGCRSVYKAIDQLEQGRIPNPAAALPRDRRTDLLLELKSIMRVYDRASS' A
#
# COMPACT_ATOMS: atom_id res chain seq x y z
N MET A 1 -6.97 -18.33 -25.89
CA MET A 1 -7.42 -17.35 -24.89
C MET A 1 -6.20 -17.04 -24.04
N PRO A 2 -5.88 -15.77 -23.73
CA PRO A 2 -4.90 -15.52 -22.68
C PRO A 2 -5.39 -16.29 -21.43
N ASP A 3 -4.48 -17.00 -20.77
CA ASP A 3 -4.81 -17.91 -19.67
C ASP A 3 -5.53 -17.13 -18.57
N SER A 4 -6.86 -17.25 -18.52
CA SER A 4 -7.71 -16.50 -17.60
C SER A 4 -7.33 -16.74 -16.14
N GLU A 5 -6.76 -17.90 -15.83
CA GLU A 5 -6.24 -18.23 -14.50
C GLU A 5 -4.97 -17.42 -14.16
N PHE A 6 -4.10 -17.17 -15.14
CA PHE A 6 -2.90 -16.35 -14.94
C PHE A 6 -3.29 -14.91 -14.59
N GLU A 7 -4.22 -14.31 -15.34
CA GLU A 7 -4.67 -12.94 -15.07
C GLU A 7 -5.38 -12.82 -13.71
N VAL A 8 -6.16 -13.82 -13.31
CA VAL A 8 -6.80 -13.87 -11.99
C VAL A 8 -5.76 -13.91 -10.88
N VAL A 9 -4.82 -14.84 -10.93
CA VAL A 9 -3.77 -14.97 -9.90
C VAL A 9 -2.87 -13.73 -9.85
N LEU A 10 -2.55 -13.15 -11.01
CA LEU A 10 -1.79 -11.90 -11.09
C LEU A 10 -2.53 -10.76 -10.36
N ASN A 11 -3.82 -10.59 -10.64
CA ASN A 11 -4.63 -9.56 -10.01
C ASN A 11 -4.76 -9.77 -8.50
N GLU A 12 -4.98 -11.00 -8.04
CA GLU A 12 -5.05 -11.32 -6.61
C GLU A 12 -3.76 -10.94 -5.86
N ILE A 13 -2.60 -11.25 -6.45
CA ILE A 13 -1.29 -10.90 -5.87
C ILE A 13 -1.12 -9.38 -5.81
N CYS A 14 -1.47 -8.67 -6.88
CA CYS A 14 -1.40 -7.21 -6.93
C CYS A 14 -2.33 -6.56 -5.89
N GLU A 15 -3.56 -7.06 -5.76
CA GLU A 15 -4.51 -6.59 -4.75
C GLU A 15 -4.02 -6.83 -3.33
N GLN A 16 -3.39 -7.97 -3.06
CA GLN A 16 -2.82 -8.26 -1.73
C GLN A 16 -1.74 -7.24 -1.35
N GLY A 17 -0.88 -6.85 -2.31
CA GLY A 17 0.09 -5.79 -2.14
C GLY A 17 -0.58 -4.46 -1.79
N CYS A 18 -1.56 -4.04 -2.60
CA CYS A 18 -2.30 -2.79 -2.38
C CYS A 18 -2.98 -2.76 -1.00
N ARG A 19 -3.70 -3.83 -0.63
CA ARG A 19 -4.37 -3.96 0.68
C ARG A 19 -3.37 -3.84 1.84
N SER A 20 -2.18 -4.43 1.69
CA SER A 20 -1.14 -4.36 2.71
C SER A 20 -0.60 -2.94 2.89
N VAL A 21 -0.44 -2.19 1.80
CA VAL A 21 -0.03 -0.78 1.84
C VAL A 21 -1.12 0.10 2.47
N TYR A 22 -2.39 -0.05 2.07
CA TYR A 22 -3.49 0.69 2.68
C TYR A 22 -3.58 0.43 4.19
N LYS A 23 -3.36 -0.81 4.64
CA LYS A 23 -3.31 -1.14 6.07
C LYS A 23 -2.19 -0.39 6.80
N ALA A 24 -1.01 -0.25 6.18
CA ALA A 24 0.09 0.51 6.76
C ALA A 24 -0.22 2.02 6.83
N ILE A 25 -0.87 2.56 5.80
CA ILE A 25 -1.37 3.94 5.79
C ILE A 25 -2.35 4.17 6.94
N ASP A 26 -3.38 3.32 7.07
CA ASP A 26 -4.40 3.42 8.13
C ASP A 26 -3.77 3.36 9.54
N GLN A 27 -2.80 2.45 9.73
CA GLN A 27 -2.04 2.40 10.99
C GLN A 27 -1.31 3.71 11.28
N LEU A 28 -0.57 4.25 10.30
CA LEU A 28 0.18 5.50 10.45
C LEU A 28 -0.74 6.70 10.72
N GLU A 29 -1.91 6.77 10.08
CA GLU A 29 -2.92 7.82 10.32
C GLU A 29 -3.49 7.78 11.74
N GLN A 30 -3.67 6.57 12.29
CA GLN A 30 -4.11 6.37 13.67
C GLN A 30 -2.99 6.56 14.71
N GLY A 31 -1.79 6.97 14.28
CA GLY A 31 -0.62 7.09 15.15
C GLY A 31 -0.04 5.74 15.61
N ARG A 32 -0.48 4.64 15.01
CA ARG A 32 0.10 3.30 15.22
C ARG A 32 1.31 3.15 14.31
N ILE A 33 2.32 2.42 14.79
CA ILE A 33 3.58 2.27 14.08
C ILE A 33 3.62 0.86 13.48
N PRO A 34 3.51 0.70 12.16
CA PRO A 34 3.75 -0.60 11.53
C PRO A 34 5.18 -1.06 11.83
N ASN A 35 5.36 -2.37 12.04
CA ASN A 35 6.67 -2.95 12.36
C ASN A 35 7.81 -2.50 11.42
N PRO A 36 7.65 -2.45 10.08
CA PRO A 36 8.71 -1.94 9.20
C PRO A 36 9.04 -0.45 9.39
N ALA A 37 8.14 0.36 9.96
CA ALA A 37 8.36 1.77 10.25
C ALA A 37 8.83 2.02 11.70
N ALA A 38 8.98 0.97 12.51
CA ALA A 38 9.35 1.08 13.93
C ALA A 38 10.69 1.79 14.12
N ALA A 39 11.66 1.50 13.26
CA ALA A 39 13.00 2.08 13.31
C ALA A 39 13.07 3.56 12.89
N LEU A 40 12.03 4.10 12.25
CA LEU A 40 12.02 5.49 11.80
C LEU A 40 11.67 6.46 12.95
N PRO A 41 12.28 7.64 13.04
CA PRO A 41 11.81 8.70 13.92
C PRO A 41 10.47 9.28 13.43
N ARG A 42 9.75 10.01 14.29
CA ARG A 42 8.35 10.41 14.07
C ARG A 42 8.15 11.30 12.83
N ASP A 43 9.07 12.22 12.61
CA ASP A 43 9.15 13.06 11.41
C ASP A 43 9.25 12.20 10.15
N ARG A 44 10.16 11.21 10.14
CA ARG A 44 10.34 10.29 9.00
C ARG A 44 9.16 9.35 8.78
N ARG A 45 8.41 9.00 9.82
CA ARG A 45 7.13 8.27 9.68
C ARG A 45 6.04 9.12 9.05
N THR A 46 6.07 10.44 9.30
CA THR A 46 5.14 11.39 8.68
C THR A 46 5.46 11.53 7.19
N ASP A 47 6.74 11.67 6.84
CA ASP A 47 7.20 11.65 5.44
C ASP A 47 6.76 10.36 4.74
N LEU A 48 6.98 9.21 5.39
CA LEU A 48 6.58 7.90 4.86
C LEU A 48 5.08 7.83 4.57
N LEU A 49 4.24 8.32 5.49
CA LEU A 49 2.78 8.34 5.28
C LEU A 49 2.40 9.18 4.05
N LEU A 50 3.02 10.36 3.87
CA LEU A 50 2.76 11.22 2.71
C LEU A 50 3.17 10.54 1.40
N GLU A 51 4.33 9.89 1.38
CA GLU A 51 4.82 9.17 0.20
C GLU A 51 3.93 7.97 -0.15
N LEU A 52 3.55 7.15 0.83
CA LEU A 52 2.66 6.01 0.61
C LEU A 52 1.32 6.45 0.01
N LYS A 53 0.73 7.53 0.52
CA LYS A 53 -0.52 8.11 -0.03
C LYS A 53 -0.33 8.63 -1.46
N SER A 54 0.81 9.25 -1.74
CA SER A 54 1.14 9.76 -3.08
C SER A 54 1.20 8.61 -4.09
N ILE A 55 1.90 7.52 -3.73
CA ILE A 55 2.02 6.31 -4.56
C ILE A 55 0.65 5.67 -4.80
N MET A 56 -0.13 5.43 -3.75
CA MET A 56 -1.42 4.74 -3.88
C MET A 56 -2.45 5.52 -4.71
N ARG A 57 -2.36 6.86 -4.75
CA ARG A 57 -3.22 7.68 -5.63
C ARG A 57 -3.02 7.36 -7.11
N VAL A 58 -1.83 6.93 -7.53
CA VAL A 58 -1.58 6.50 -8.91
C VAL A 58 -2.29 5.18 -9.19
N TYR A 59 -2.28 4.26 -8.23
CA TYR A 59 -2.95 2.96 -8.35
C TYR A 59 -4.47 3.10 -8.36
N ASP A 60 -5.06 3.98 -7.54
CA ASP A 60 -6.51 4.27 -7.56
C ASP A 60 -6.99 4.78 -8.93
N ARG A 61 -6.13 5.50 -9.66
CA ARG A 61 -6.46 6.04 -10.98
C ARG A 61 -6.30 5.02 -12.11
N ALA A 62 -5.47 4.00 -11.92
CA ALA A 62 -5.24 2.95 -12.92
C ALA A 62 -6.32 1.85 -12.87
N SER A 63 -7.06 1.75 -11.76
CA SER A 63 -8.16 0.82 -11.57
C SER A 63 -9.56 1.41 -11.83
N SER A 64 -9.65 2.69 -12.24
CA SER A 64 -10.89 3.40 -12.59
C SER A 64 -11.10 3.56 -14.09
#